data_AF-A0A1F3D934-F1
#
_entry.id   AF-A0A1F3D934-F1
#
_cell.length_a   1.000
_cell.length_b   1.000
_cell.length_c   1.000
_cell.angle_alpha   90.00
_cell.angle_beta   90.00
_cell.angle_gamma   90.00
#
_symmetry.space_group_name_H-M   'P 1'
#
loop_
_entity.id
_entity.type
_entity.pdbx_description
1 polymer ?
#
loop_
_entity_poly.entity_id
_entity_poly.type
_entity_poly.pdbx_seq_one_letter_code
_entity_poly.pdbx_strand_id
1 'polypeptide(L)'
;MEAQLTHQNDTGTWSVISGTGDFLNNNDANTTVNKLSMNENIFLWTVSNGICSDAYDTVSFIVRDMQIQTLITPNMDGNNDYFILRGLESMGRTELVVFDRRGVQVFKNEDYDNLWDGVDFNGNPLRGDTYFYVLKPGNGKSVNGFIVIRR
;
A
#
# COMPACT_ATOMS: atom_id res chain seq x y z
N MET A 1 -10.60 -3.69 10.28
CA MET A 1 -10.86 -5.14 10.17
C MET A 1 -12.32 -5.36 10.48
N GLU A 2 -12.97 -6.28 9.79
CA GLU A 2 -14.40 -6.58 9.95
C GLU A 2 -14.54 -8.07 10.28
N ALA A 3 -15.35 -8.37 11.29
CA ALA A 3 -15.78 -9.71 11.64
C ALA A 3 -17.30 -9.69 11.94
N GLN A 4 -17.97 -10.83 11.86
CA GLN A 4 -19.42 -10.91 12.09
C GLN A 4 -19.74 -11.63 13.40
N LEU A 5 -20.78 -11.14 14.09
CA LEU A 5 -21.44 -11.84 15.19
C LEU A 5 -22.67 -12.54 14.65
N THR A 6 -22.86 -13.80 15.03
CA THR A 6 -23.94 -14.65 14.50
C THR A 6 -25.23 -14.58 15.31
N HIS A 7 -25.16 -14.23 16.60
CA HIS A 7 -26.31 -14.14 17.49
C HIS A 7 -26.22 -12.97 18.49
N GLN A 8 -27.38 -12.58 19.03
CA GLN A 8 -27.57 -11.38 19.86
C GLN A 8 -26.86 -11.41 21.23
N ASN A 9 -26.38 -12.58 21.68
CA ASN A 9 -25.64 -12.78 22.93
C ASN A 9 -24.18 -13.20 22.71
N ASP A 10 -23.71 -13.20 21.46
CA ASP A 10 -22.35 -13.56 21.14
C ASP A 10 -21.41 -12.44 21.59
N THR A 11 -20.34 -12.80 22.29
CA THR A 11 -19.24 -11.89 22.61
C THR A 11 -18.03 -12.29 21.80
N GLY A 12 -17.41 -11.30 21.16
CA GLY A 12 -16.22 -11.50 20.36
C GLY A 12 -15.01 -10.82 20.99
N THR A 13 -13.84 -11.44 20.86
CA THR A 13 -12.58 -10.87 21.33
C THR A 13 -11.45 -11.10 20.33
N TRP A 14 -10.71 -10.02 20.04
CA TRP A 14 -9.49 -10.05 19.24
C TRP A 14 -8.28 -10.39 20.12
N SER A 15 -7.38 -11.23 19.58
CA SER A 15 -6.08 -11.53 20.17
C SER A 15 -4.98 -11.57 19.09
N VAL A 16 -3.73 -11.35 19.52
CA VAL A 16 -2.55 -11.42 18.64
C VAL A 16 -1.99 -12.84 18.68
N ILE A 17 -1.86 -13.48 17.51
CA ILE A 17 -1.22 -14.79 17.35
C ILE A 17 0.24 -14.65 16.91
N SER A 18 0.50 -13.68 16.02
CA SER A 18 1.84 -13.40 15.51
C SER A 18 2.01 -11.92 15.20
N GLY A 19 3.23 -11.41 15.34
CA GLY A 19 3.56 -9.99 15.15
C GLY A 19 3.15 -9.12 16.34
N THR A 20 2.70 -7.90 16.05
CA THR A 20 2.23 -6.94 17.06
C THR A 20 0.93 -6.29 16.62
N GLY A 21 0.13 -5.83 17.58
CA GLY A 21 -1.12 -5.14 17.30
C GLY A 21 -1.76 -4.58 18.56
N ASP A 22 -2.03 -3.29 18.55
CA ASP A 22 -2.76 -2.58 19.60
C ASP A 22 -4.19 -2.32 19.11
N PHE A 23 -5.15 -3.09 19.62
CA PHE A 23 -6.57 -2.91 19.31
C PHE A 23 -7.14 -1.70 20.06
N LEU A 24 -7.87 -0.82 19.35
CA LEU A 24 -8.58 0.29 19.98
C LEU A 24 -9.65 -0.21 20.95
N ASN A 25 -10.39 -1.22 20.53
CA ASN A 25 -11.30 -2.01 21.35
C ASN A 25 -11.22 -3.46 20.88
N ASN A 26 -10.71 -4.38 21.70
CA ASN A 26 -10.56 -5.77 21.29
C ASN A 26 -11.90 -6.53 21.28
N ASN A 27 -12.99 -5.99 21.81
CA ASN A 27 -14.32 -6.62 21.77
C ASN A 27 -15.24 -6.08 20.66
N ASP A 28 -14.75 -5.12 19.88
CA ASP A 28 -15.46 -4.62 18.71
C ASP A 28 -15.03 -5.40 17.47
N ALA A 29 -16.00 -6.03 16.80
CA ALA A 29 -15.75 -6.77 15.56
C ALA A 29 -15.22 -5.86 14.44
N ASN A 30 -15.48 -4.55 14.52
CA ASN A 30 -15.06 -3.50 13.58
C ASN A 30 -14.00 -2.57 14.18
N THR A 31 -13.02 -3.13 14.88
CA THR A 31 -11.96 -2.34 15.53
C THR A 31 -10.86 -1.89 14.56
N THR A 32 -10.08 -0.91 15.02
CA THR A 32 -8.79 -0.55 14.40
C THR A 32 -7.66 -1.17 15.19
N VAL A 33 -6.69 -1.77 14.49
CA VAL A 33 -5.45 -2.27 15.06
C VAL A 33 -4.30 -1.37 14.63
N ASN A 34 -3.48 -0.95 15.60
CA ASN A 34 -2.33 -0.08 15.39
C ASN A 34 -1.02 -0.79 15.73
N LYS A 35 0.11 -0.15 15.44
CA LYS A 35 1.46 -0.63 15.79
C LYS A 35 1.75 -2.05 15.30
N LEU A 36 1.40 -2.30 14.04
CA LEU A 36 1.74 -3.55 13.36
C LEU A 36 3.26 -3.67 13.20
N SER A 37 3.78 -4.88 13.36
CA SER A 37 5.19 -5.19 13.12
C SER A 37 5.44 -5.39 11.63
N MET A 38 6.70 -5.28 11.21
CA MET A 38 7.08 -5.60 9.84
C MET A 38 6.84 -7.09 9.53
N ASN A 39 6.52 -7.36 8.28
CA ASN A 39 6.09 -8.66 7.76
C ASN A 39 4.70 -9.06 8.28
N GLU A 40 4.51 -10.35 8.53
CA GLU A 40 3.21 -10.94 8.82
C GLU A 40 2.76 -10.67 10.27
N ASN A 41 1.53 -10.19 10.41
CA ASN A 41 0.81 -10.05 11.67
C ASN A 41 -0.48 -10.86 11.55
N ILE A 42 -0.75 -11.74 12.51
CA ILE A 42 -1.91 -12.63 12.51
C ILE A 42 -2.74 -12.33 13.74
N PHE A 43 -4.01 -12.02 13.53
CA PHE A 43 -5.00 -11.75 14.57
C PHE A 43 -6.08 -12.82 14.56
N LEU A 44 -6.48 -13.28 15.74
CA LEU A 44 -7.55 -14.24 15.93
C LEU A 44 -8.78 -13.51 16.49
N TRP A 45 -9.92 -13.68 15.84
CA TRP A 45 -11.23 -13.36 16.39
C TRP A 45 -11.80 -14.61 17.03
N THR A 46 -12.17 -14.54 18.31
CA THR A 46 -12.86 -15.62 19.01
C THR A 46 -14.25 -15.15 19.41
N VAL A 47 -15.27 -15.92 19.06
CA VAL A 47 -16.67 -15.67 19.41
C VAL A 47 -17.15 -16.74 20.38
N SER A 48 -17.68 -16.31 21.52
CA SER A 48 -18.27 -17.19 22.52
C SER A 48 -19.69 -16.76 22.87
N ASN A 49 -20.57 -17.75 23.04
CA ASN A 49 -21.92 -17.59 23.55
C ASN A 49 -22.13 -18.25 24.92
N GLY A 50 -21.07 -18.82 25.50
CA GLY A 50 -21.09 -19.50 26.80
C GLY A 50 -21.85 -20.83 26.86
N ILE A 51 -22.40 -21.32 25.74
CA ILE A 51 -23.22 -22.54 25.66
C ILE A 51 -22.55 -23.59 24.76
N CYS A 52 -22.08 -23.16 23.59
CA CYS A 52 -21.39 -24.00 22.62
C CYS A 52 -19.87 -23.81 22.71
N SER A 53 -19.13 -24.68 22.04
CA SER A 53 -17.71 -24.44 21.78
C SER A 53 -17.53 -23.12 21.02
N ASP A 54 -16.50 -22.36 21.40
CA ASP A 54 -16.17 -21.10 20.75
C ASP A 54 -15.89 -21.29 19.25
N ALA A 55 -16.34 -20.33 18.46
CA ALA A 55 -15.98 -20.21 17.04
C ALA A 55 -14.83 -19.21 16.90
N TYR A 56 -13.98 -19.39 15.90
CA TYR A 56 -12.88 -18.47 15.67
C TYR A 56 -12.48 -18.38 14.20
N ASP A 57 -11.91 -17.25 13.82
CA ASP A 57 -11.34 -17.01 12.49
C ASP A 57 -10.09 -16.13 12.60
N THR A 58 -9.22 -16.18 11.60
CA THR A 58 -7.96 -15.44 11.57
C THR A 58 -7.92 -14.41 10.46
N VAL A 59 -7.33 -13.26 10.75
CA VAL A 59 -7.04 -12.21 9.79
C VAL A 59 -5.54 -11.94 9.76
N SER A 60 -4.94 -11.97 8.57
CA SER A 60 -3.52 -11.72 8.36
C SER A 60 -3.28 -10.38 7.66
N PHE A 61 -2.32 -9.61 8.17
CA PHE A 61 -1.82 -8.38 7.54
C PHE A 61 -0.32 -8.50 7.30
N ILE A 62 0.14 -8.12 6.12
CA ILE A 62 1.58 -8.07 5.80
C ILE A 62 1.99 -6.60 5.68
N VAL A 63 2.85 -6.14 6.57
CA VAL A 63 3.45 -4.80 6.51
C VAL A 63 4.80 -4.90 5.82
N ARG A 64 5.03 -4.07 4.81
CA ARG A 64 6.30 -4.01 4.07
C ARG A 64 6.76 -2.56 3.95
N ASP A 65 8.07 -2.40 3.80
CA ASP A 65 8.63 -1.10 3.47
C ASP A 65 8.20 -0.69 2.06
N MET A 66 7.84 0.58 1.92
CA MET A 66 7.65 1.19 0.61
C MET A 66 8.99 1.23 -0.11
N GLN A 67 9.05 0.63 -1.30
CA GLN A 67 10.24 0.72 -2.15
C GLN A 67 9.88 1.48 -3.42
N ILE A 68 10.54 2.63 -3.59
CA ILE A 68 10.39 3.48 -4.77
C ILE A 68 11.67 3.36 -5.58
N GLN A 69 11.56 2.96 -6.85
CA GLN A 69 12.71 2.90 -7.74
C GLN A 69 13.28 4.31 -7.99
N THR A 70 14.59 4.40 -8.16
CA THR A 70 15.28 5.65 -8.50
C THR A 70 15.85 5.65 -9.93
N LEU A 71 15.64 4.55 -10.67
CA LEU A 71 16.12 4.37 -12.04
C LEU A 71 15.12 3.53 -12.85
N ILE A 72 14.84 3.98 -14.07
CA ILE A 72 14.25 3.15 -15.13
C ILE A 72 15.15 3.09 -16.37
N THR A 73 15.09 1.97 -17.06
CA THR A 73 15.75 1.66 -18.33
C THR A 73 14.71 1.12 -19.31
N PRO A 74 13.82 1.97 -19.87
CA PRO A 74 12.73 1.53 -20.73
C PRO A 74 13.25 1.04 -22.10
N ASN A 75 13.79 -0.18 -22.12
CA ASN A 75 14.34 -0.86 -23.29
C ASN A 75 13.62 -2.19 -23.59
N MET A 76 12.58 -2.51 -22.81
CA MET A 76 11.73 -3.70 -22.91
C MET A 76 12.49 -5.01 -22.68
N ASP A 77 13.55 -4.99 -21.87
CA ASP A 77 14.30 -6.20 -21.52
C ASP A 77 13.75 -6.95 -20.28
N GLY A 78 12.70 -6.40 -19.67
CA GLY A 78 12.04 -6.92 -18.47
C GLY A 78 12.60 -6.35 -17.17
N ASN A 79 13.69 -5.58 -17.20
CA ASN A 79 14.35 -5.04 -16.02
C ASN A 79 14.24 -3.51 -15.96
N ASN A 80 13.61 -3.02 -14.89
CA ASN A 80 13.44 -1.57 -14.64
C ASN A 80 12.80 -0.81 -15.80
N ASP A 81 11.95 -1.45 -16.60
CA ASP A 81 11.27 -0.79 -17.74
C ASP A 81 10.27 0.27 -17.29
N TYR A 82 9.63 0.04 -16.14
CA TYR A 82 8.57 0.89 -15.58
C TYR A 82 8.97 1.43 -14.22
N PHE A 83 8.39 2.57 -13.85
CA PHE A 83 8.56 3.16 -12.52
C PHE A 83 7.66 2.47 -11.50
N ILE A 84 8.16 1.41 -10.89
CA ILE A 84 7.41 0.58 -9.94
C ILE A 84 7.49 1.15 -8.51
N LEU A 85 6.34 1.31 -7.89
CA LEU A 85 6.15 1.58 -6.46
C LEU A 85 5.69 0.28 -5.77
N ARG A 86 6.58 -0.34 -4.98
CA ARG A 86 6.20 -1.50 -4.17
C ARG A 86 5.53 -1.03 -2.89
N GLY A 87 4.34 -1.55 -2.60
CA GLY A 87 3.48 -1.09 -1.51
C GLY A 87 2.39 -0.08 -1.94
N LEU A 88 2.23 0.15 -3.24
CA LEU A 88 1.22 1.06 -3.81
C LEU A 88 -0.21 0.70 -3.36
N GLU A 89 -0.49 -0.60 -3.21
CA GLU A 89 -1.77 -1.11 -2.73
C GLU A 89 -2.14 -0.61 -1.31
N SER A 90 -1.13 -0.30 -0.49
CA SER A 90 -1.32 0.23 0.86
C SER A 90 -1.48 1.76 0.88
N MET A 91 -1.23 2.44 -0.24
CA MET A 91 -1.31 3.90 -0.38
C MET A 91 -2.73 4.38 -0.76
N GLY A 92 -3.62 3.47 -1.14
CA GLY A 92 -4.91 3.80 -1.74
C GLY A 92 -4.76 4.41 -3.14
N ARG A 93 -5.83 5.02 -3.65
CA ARG A 93 -5.81 5.73 -4.95
C ARG A 93 -4.70 6.78 -4.96
N THR A 94 -3.67 6.60 -5.77
CA THR A 94 -2.43 7.39 -5.69
C THR A 94 -2.18 8.15 -6.98
N GLU A 95 -2.09 9.47 -6.89
CA GLU A 95 -1.71 10.32 -8.04
C GLU A 95 -0.17 10.38 -8.16
N LEU A 96 0.36 10.12 -9.36
CA LEU A 96 1.73 10.38 -9.75
C LEU A 96 1.78 11.64 -10.62
N VAL A 97 2.66 12.58 -10.28
CA VAL A 97 3.02 13.72 -11.12
C VAL A 97 4.53 13.71 -11.35
N VAL A 98 4.98 13.86 -12.59
CA VAL A 98 6.41 13.91 -12.94
C VAL A 98 6.76 15.21 -13.62
N PHE A 99 7.92 15.75 -13.28
CA PHE A 99 8.47 17.00 -13.75
C PHE A 99 9.85 16.80 -14.37
N ASP A 100 10.17 17.55 -15.41
CA ASP A 100 11.54 17.68 -15.91
C ASP A 100 12.43 18.46 -14.91
N ARG A 101 13.73 18.51 -15.17
CA ARG A 101 14.71 19.22 -14.34
C ARG A 101 14.47 20.74 -14.19
N ARG A 102 13.60 21.33 -15.01
CA ARG A 102 13.23 22.76 -14.96
C ARG A 102 11.92 22.97 -14.19
N GLY A 103 11.31 21.90 -13.67
CA GLY A 103 10.03 21.94 -12.98
C GLY A 103 8.82 21.93 -13.93
N VAL A 104 9.01 21.64 -15.22
CA VAL A 104 7.88 21.51 -16.17
C VAL A 104 7.25 20.14 -15.97
N GLN A 105 5.93 20.09 -15.72
CA GLN A 105 5.20 18.84 -15.64
C GLN A 105 5.22 18.13 -17.00
N VAL A 106 5.67 16.87 -17.03
CA VAL A 106 5.78 16.05 -18.24
C VAL A 106 4.85 14.85 -18.24
N PHE A 107 4.38 14.41 -17.07
CA PHE A 107 3.45 13.30 -16.93
C PHE A 107 2.57 13.47 -15.69
N LYS A 108 1.34 12.94 -15.75
CA LYS A 108 0.39 12.85 -14.64
C LYS A 108 -0.47 11.61 -14.81
N ASN A 109 -0.67 10.85 -13.73
CA ASN A 109 -1.69 9.82 -13.62
C ASN A 109 -2.37 9.96 -12.25
N GLU A 110 -3.71 10.04 -12.21
CA GLU A 110 -4.50 10.23 -10.97
C GLU A 110 -4.77 8.94 -10.20
N ASP A 111 -4.58 7.80 -10.84
CA ASP A 111 -4.68 6.48 -10.24
C ASP A 111 -3.55 5.62 -10.80
N TYR A 112 -2.36 5.91 -10.28
CA TYR A 112 -1.14 5.32 -10.78
C TYR A 112 -1.15 3.80 -10.62
N ASP A 113 -0.72 3.09 -11.65
CA ASP A 113 -0.87 1.65 -11.84
C ASP A 113 0.47 0.93 -12.04
N ASN A 114 1.59 1.62 -11.76
CA ASN A 114 2.95 1.13 -11.99
C ASN A 114 3.31 0.87 -13.47
N LEU A 115 2.63 1.49 -14.44
CA LEU A 115 2.90 1.29 -15.87
C LEU A 115 3.62 2.45 -16.57
N TRP A 116 4.11 3.46 -15.86
CA TRP A 116 4.83 4.56 -16.51
C TRP A 116 6.26 4.14 -16.88
N ASP A 117 6.57 4.22 -18.17
CA ASP A 117 7.81 3.80 -18.83
C ASP A 117 8.71 4.98 -19.24
N GLY A 118 8.45 6.18 -18.70
CA GLY A 118 9.25 7.36 -19.03
C GLY A 118 8.83 8.05 -20.33
N VAL A 119 7.54 8.07 -20.63
CA VAL A 119 6.95 8.88 -21.72
C VAL A 119 6.32 10.17 -21.20
N ASP A 120 6.21 11.18 -22.08
CA ASP A 120 5.48 12.41 -21.79
C ASP A 120 3.95 12.26 -22.00
N PHE A 121 3.19 13.35 -21.80
CA PHE A 121 1.75 13.41 -22.05
C PHE A 121 1.29 12.97 -23.44
N ASN A 122 2.16 13.06 -24.44
CA ASN A 122 1.86 12.69 -25.82
C ASN A 122 2.33 11.26 -26.14
N GLY A 123 2.82 10.52 -25.15
CA GLY A 123 3.43 9.20 -25.36
C GLY A 123 4.82 9.26 -25.98
N ASN A 124 5.45 10.44 -26.07
CA ASN A 124 6.79 10.54 -26.62
C ASN A 124 7.82 10.11 -25.58
N PRO A 125 8.83 9.32 -25.96
CA PRO A 125 9.88 8.90 -25.05
C PRO A 125 10.70 10.09 -24.51
N LEU A 126 10.71 10.29 -23.18
CA LEU A 126 11.50 11.34 -22.50
C LEU A 126 13.00 11.12 -22.64
N ARG A 127 13.83 12.16 -22.59
CA ARG A 127 15.28 12.01 -22.74
C ARG A 127 15.90 11.30 -21.53
N GLY A 128 17.08 10.69 -21.73
CA GLY A 128 17.89 10.24 -20.59
C GLY A 128 18.34 11.45 -19.76
N ASP A 129 17.74 11.62 -18.58
CA ASP A 129 18.01 12.70 -17.63
C ASP A 129 17.42 12.33 -16.24
N THR A 130 17.59 13.21 -15.27
CA THR A 130 16.91 13.14 -13.97
C THR A 130 15.58 13.89 -14.03
N TYR A 131 14.53 13.22 -13.61
CA TYR A 131 13.17 13.75 -13.46
C TYR A 131 12.79 13.75 -11.99
N PHE A 132 11.84 14.61 -11.63
CA PHE A 132 11.35 14.73 -10.26
C PHE A 132 9.90 14.28 -10.21
N TYR A 133 9.50 13.61 -9.13
CA TYR A 133 8.12 13.16 -8.98
C TYR A 133 7.50 13.63 -7.67
N VAL A 134 6.18 13.71 -7.67
CA VAL A 134 5.33 13.84 -6.50
C VAL A 134 4.28 12.73 -6.55
N LEU A 135 4.26 11.90 -5.51
CA LEU A 135 3.21 10.93 -5.23
C LEU A 135 2.23 11.54 -4.22
N LYS A 136 0.94 11.52 -4.55
CA LYS A 136 -0.13 11.97 -3.65
C LYS A 136 -1.05 10.77 -3.39
N PRO A 137 -0.80 10.03 -2.31
CA PRO A 137 -1.65 8.90 -1.94
C PRO A 137 -3.00 9.39 -1.43
N GLY A 138 -4.04 8.60 -1.66
CA GLY A 138 -5.37 8.82 -1.06
C GLY A 138 -5.32 8.65 0.46
N ASN A 139 -4.43 7.78 0.94
CA ASN A 139 -4.18 7.54 2.35
C ASN A 139 -2.71 7.86 2.69
N GLY A 140 -2.47 8.88 3.51
CA GLY A 140 -1.14 9.21 4.03
C GLY A 140 -0.58 10.53 3.54
N LYS A 141 0.75 10.69 3.62
CA LYS A 141 1.44 11.93 3.24
C LYS A 141 2.00 11.83 1.83
N SER A 142 2.01 12.95 1.12
CA SER A 142 2.68 13.04 -0.17
C SER A 142 4.18 12.74 -0.05
N VAL A 143 4.69 12.01 -1.03
CA VAL A 143 6.11 11.64 -1.13
C VAL A 143 6.68 12.27 -2.39
N ASN A 144 7.83 12.92 -2.27
CA ASN A 144 8.55 13.51 -3.39
C ASN A 144 9.93 12.88 -3.53
N GLY A 145 10.45 12.87 -4.75
CA GLY A 145 11.75 12.29 -5.03
C GLY A 145 12.18 12.54 -6.47
N PHE A 146 13.15 11.74 -6.91
CA PHE A 146 13.66 11.78 -8.27
C PHE A 146 13.69 10.38 -8.88
N ILE A 147 13.61 10.35 -10.20
CA ILE A 147 13.76 9.15 -11.02
C ILE A 147 14.72 9.46 -12.16
N VAL A 148 15.72 8.61 -12.34
CA VAL A 148 16.65 8.70 -13.46
C VAL A 148 16.10 7.86 -14.61
N ILE A 149 16.10 8.41 -15.81
CA ILE A 149 15.81 7.65 -17.03
C ILE A 149 17.13 7.40 -17.75
N ARG A 150 17.42 6.14 -18.09
CA ARG A 150 18.54 5.76 -18.96
C ARG A 150 18.03 5.05 -20.20
N ARG A 151 18.72 5.22 -21.32
CA ARG A 151 18.48 4.54 -22.58
C ARG A 151 19.80 4.13 -23.21
#